data_AF-A0A519BKV2-F1
#
_entry.id   AF-A0A519BKV2-F1
#
_cell.length_a   1.000
_cell.length_b   1.000
_cell.length_c   1.000
_cell.angle_alpha   90.00
_cell.angle_beta   90.00
_cell.angle_gamma   90.00
#
_symmetry.space_group_name_H-M   'P 1'
#
loop_
_entity.id
_entity.type
_entity.pdbx_description
1 polymer ?
#
loop_
_entity_poly.entity_id
_entity_poly.type
_entity_poly.pdbx_seq_one_letter_code
_entity_poly.pdbx_strand_id
1 'polypeptide(L)'
;MDKLCLSCDIFNLIIIVGGIFAFIASIMAYLITYDEYIHHYQSAKKPIKYALQAAIFTFVLFCILTVGAGYFLSLYIVTLRWV
;
A
#
# COMPACT_ATOMS: atom_id res chain seq x y z
N MET A 1 27.57 11.12 12.86
CA MET A 1 26.53 11.87 12.13
C MET A 1 25.49 10.90 11.55
N ASP A 2 25.28 9.75 12.23
CA ASP A 2 24.91 8.51 11.54
C ASP A 2 23.48 8.06 11.89
N LYS A 3 22.93 8.62 12.98
CA LYS A 3 21.59 8.29 13.50
C LYS A 3 20.47 8.82 12.60
N LEU A 4 20.63 10.04 12.10
CA LEU A 4 19.68 10.66 11.19
C LEU A 4 19.70 9.95 9.82
N CYS A 5 20.89 9.53 9.37
CA CYS A 5 21.06 8.79 8.13
C CYS A 5 20.34 7.44 8.17
N LEU A 6 20.56 6.64 9.23
CA LEU A 6 19.91 5.33 9.39
C LEU A 6 18.38 5.43 9.42
N SER A 7 17.83 6.47 10.07
CA SER A 7 16.39 6.71 10.12
C SER A 7 15.80 7.00 8.74
N CYS A 8 16.48 7.84 7.95
CA CYS A 8 16.09 8.15 6.58
C CYS A 8 16.20 6.93 5.65
N ASP A 9 17.26 6.13 5.79
CA ASP A 9 17.48 4.94 4.97
C ASP A 9 16.40 3.87 5.22
N ILE A 10 16.04 3.63 6.48
CA ILE A 10 14.96 2.70 6.85
C ILE A 10 13.61 3.20 6.35
N PHE A 11 13.33 4.50 6.49
CA PHE A 11 12.10 5.08 5.95
C PHE A 11 12.01 4.88 4.44
N ASN A 12 13.07 5.20 3.69
CA ASN A 12 13.11 5.00 2.23
C ASN A 12 12.90 3.54 1.84
N LEU A 13 13.54 2.60 2.55
CA LEU A 13 13.37 1.17 2.31
C LEU A 13 11.91 0.74 2.48
N ILE A 14 11.24 1.19 3.54
CA ILE A 14 9.84 0.86 3.82
C ILE A 14 8.92 1.44 2.74
N ILE A 15 9.15 2.67 2.30
CA ILE A 15 8.37 3.28 1.22
C ILE A 15 8.52 2.51 -0.09
N ILE A 16 9.74 2.10 -0.46
CA ILE A 16 9.99 1.35 -1.70
C ILE A 16 9.31 -0.02 -1.63
N VAL A 17 9.55 -0.77 -0.55
CA VAL A 17 9.00 -2.12 -0.38
C VAL A 17 7.48 -2.06 -0.29
N GLY A 18 6.94 -1.19 0.57
CA GLY A 18 5.50 -1.04 0.72
C GLY A 18 4.82 -0.50 -0.54
N GLY A 19 5.48 0.36 -1.32
CA GLY A 19 4.97 0.82 -2.61
C GLY A 19 4.80 -0.31 -3.63
N ILE A 20 5.77 -1.22 -3.73
CA ILE A 20 5.68 -2.40 -4.59
C ILE A 20 4.52 -3.30 -4.14
N PHE A 21 4.40 -3.57 -2.83
CA PHE A 21 3.31 -4.39 -2.31
C PHE A 21 1.94 -3.71 -2.46
N ALA A 22 1.84 -2.39 -2.30
CA ALA A 22 0.61 -1.64 -2.53
C ALA A 22 0.14 -1.73 -3.99
N PHE A 23 1.08 -1.70 -4.93
CA PHE A 23 0.80 -1.87 -6.35
C PHE A 23 0.34 -3.29 -6.68
N ILE A 24 0.99 -4.31 -6.13
CA ILE A 24 0.56 -5.71 -6.32
C ILE A 24 -0.83 -5.92 -5.69
N ALA A 25 -1.06 -5.40 -4.49
CA ALA A 25 -2.34 -5.50 -3.79
C ALA A 25 -3.48 -4.84 -4.57
N SER A 26 -3.24 -3.69 -5.21
CA SER A 26 -4.26 -3.01 -6.02
C SER A 26 -4.61 -3.79 -7.30
N ILE A 27 -3.62 -4.40 -7.96
CA ILE A 27 -3.86 -5.29 -9.11
C ILE A 27 -4.67 -6.51 -8.66
N MET A 28 -4.32 -7.12 -7.53
CA MET A 28 -5.07 -8.26 -7.01
C MET A 28 -6.51 -7.88 -6.66
N ALA A 29 -6.73 -6.73 -6.01
CA ALA A 29 -8.06 -6.22 -5.71
C ALA A 29 -8.88 -5.97 -6.99
N TYR A 30 -8.25 -5.46 -8.05
CA TYR A 30 -8.88 -5.33 -9.37
C TYR A 30 -9.33 -6.69 -9.90
N LEU A 31 -8.41 -7.67 -9.96
CA LEU A 31 -8.67 -8.98 -10.55
C LEU A 31 -9.76 -9.74 -9.79
N ILE A 32 -9.69 -9.77 -8.46
CA ILE A 32 -10.69 -10.44 -7.61
C ILE A 32 -12.06 -9.82 -7.82
N THR A 33 -12.15 -8.48 -7.76
CA THR A 33 -13.43 -7.79 -7.92
C THR A 33 -13.97 -7.95 -9.34
N TYR A 34 -13.11 -7.93 -10.35
CA TYR A 34 -13.51 -8.12 -11.74
C TYR A 34 -14.06 -9.53 -11.98
N ASP A 35 -13.36 -10.56 -11.47
CA ASP A 35 -13.75 -11.96 -11.61
C ASP A 35 -15.10 -12.24 -10.93
N GLU A 36 -15.28 -11.74 -9.71
CA GLU A 36 -16.54 -11.84 -8.96
C GLU A 36 -17.72 -11.21 -9.73
N TYR A 37 -17.52 -9.99 -10.23
CA TYR A 37 -18.61 -9.26 -10.91
C TYR A 37 -18.93 -9.81 -12.29
N ILE A 38 -17.99 -10.44 -13.00
CA ILE A 38 -18.27 -11.10 -14.28
C ILE A 38 -19.09 -12.37 -14.08
N HIS A 39 -18.80 -13.15 -13.04
CA HIS A 39 -19.56 -14.36 -12.75
C HIS A 39 -21.01 -14.04 -12.36
N HIS A 40 -21.28 -12.88 -11.74
CA HIS A 40 -22.62 -12.49 -11.31
C HIS A 40 -23.40 -11.56 -12.26
N TYR A 41 -22.73 -10.78 -13.12
CA TYR A 41 -23.41 -9.83 -13.99
C TYR A 41 -23.00 -9.99 -15.46
N GLN A 42 -23.95 -10.38 -16.32
CA GLN A 42 -23.76 -10.53 -17.78
C GLN A 42 -23.42 -9.22 -18.53
N SER A 43 -23.46 -8.06 -17.88
CA SER A 43 -23.21 -6.75 -18.52
C SER A 43 -21.77 -6.28 -18.27
N ALA A 44 -20.89 -6.43 -19.27
CA ALA A 44 -19.44 -6.19 -19.18
C ALA A 44 -18.99 -4.76 -18.79
N LYS A 45 -19.85 -3.74 -18.88
CA LYS A 45 -19.47 -2.34 -18.60
C LYS A 45 -19.47 -1.96 -17.12
N LYS A 46 -20.28 -2.64 -16.28
CA LYS A 46 -20.36 -2.37 -14.84
C LYS A 46 -19.19 -2.98 -14.03
N PRO A 47 -18.73 -4.22 -14.29
CA PRO A 47 -17.64 -4.89 -13.56
C PRO A 47 -16.35 -4.07 -13.52
N ILE A 48 -15.96 -3.46 -14.65
CA ILE A 48 -14.71 -2.69 -14.77
C ILE A 48 -14.71 -1.49 -13.81
N LYS A 49 -15.84 -0.79 -13.68
CA LYS A 49 -15.93 0.39 -12.80
C LYS A 49 -15.74 0.00 -11.33
N TYR A 50 -16.38 -1.08 -10.88
CA TYR A 50 -16.26 -1.55 -9.50
C TYR A 50 -14.86 -2.10 -9.22
N ALA A 51 -14.30 -2.88 -10.14
CA ALA A 51 -12.94 -3.38 -10.03
C ALA A 51 -11.90 -2.26 -9.95
N LEU A 52 -12.03 -1.24 -10.80
CA LEU A 52 -11.14 -0.08 -10.77
C LEU A 52 -11.27 0.72 -9.48
N GLN A 53 -12.50 0.90 -8.98
CA GLN A 53 -12.73 1.56 -7.70
C GLN A 53 -12.09 0.78 -6.53
N ALA A 54 -12.22 -0.54 -6.52
CA ALA A 54 -11.59 -1.41 -5.52
C ALA A 54 -10.06 -1.35 -5.59
N ALA A 55 -9.49 -1.35 -6.80
CA ALA A 55 -8.05 -1.23 -7.03
C ALA A 55 -7.50 0.11 -6.51
N ILE A 56 -8.13 1.23 -6.88
CA ILE A 56 -7.73 2.57 -6.44
C ILE A 56 -7.84 2.69 -4.92
N PHE A 57 -8.95 2.24 -4.34
CA PHE A 57 -9.13 2.25 -2.88
C PHE A 57 -8.05 1.45 -2.17
N THR A 58 -7.78 0.24 -2.64
CA THR A 58 -6.73 -0.63 -2.08
C THR A 58 -5.36 0.01 -2.20
N PHE A 59 -5.01 0.55 -3.37
CA PHE A 59 -3.74 1.25 -3.59
C PHE A 59 -3.56 2.39 -2.59
N VAL A 60 -4.54 3.30 -2.51
CA VAL A 60 -4.49 4.46 -1.62
C VAL A 60 -4.39 4.04 -0.16
N LEU A 61 -5.18 3.05 0.27
CA LEU A 61 -5.14 2.52 1.63
C LEU A 61 -3.75 1.98 1.98
N PHE A 62 -3.18 1.13 1.13
CA PHE A 62 -1.86 0.55 1.39
C PHE A 62 -0.73 1.58 1.30
N CYS A 63 -0.84 2.61 0.45
CA CYS A 63 0.09 3.73 0.47
C CYS A 63 0.05 4.50 1.79
N ILE A 64 -1.15 4.82 2.30
CA ILE A 64 -1.31 5.50 3.60
C ILE A 64 -0.72 4.64 4.72
N LEU A 65 -1.01 3.34 4.73
CA LEU A 65 -0.46 2.41 5.71
C LEU A 65 1.07 2.33 5.63
N THR A 66 1.64 2.30 4.42
CA THR A 66 3.09 2.26 4.21
C THR A 66 3.77 3.51 4.75
N VAL A 67 3.24 4.69 4.42
CA VAL A 67 3.78 5.97 4.92
C VAL A 67 3.65 6.05 6.44
N GLY A 68 2.49 5.69 6.98
CA GLY A 68 2.25 5.64 8.43
C GLY A 68 3.21 4.69 9.13
N ALA A 69 3.34 3.46 8.65
CA ALA A 69 4.25 2.46 9.20
C ALA A 69 5.72 2.92 9.16
N GLY A 70 6.16 3.50 8.04
CA GLY A 70 7.50 4.08 7.92
C GLY A 70 7.75 5.18 8.94
N TYR A 71 6.79 6.09 9.10
CA TYR A 71 6.88 7.18 10.08
C TYR A 71 6.93 6.65 11.54
N PHE A 72 6.01 5.76 11.92
CA PHE A 72 5.97 5.21 13.28
C PHE A 72 7.22 4.38 13.62
N LEU A 73 7.72 3.57 12.68
CA LEU A 73 8.94 2.80 12.91
C LEU A 73 10.17 3.70 13.02
N SER A 74 10.27 4.71 12.15
CA SER A 74 11.33 5.72 12.21
C SER A 74 11.34 6.43 13.56
N LEU A 75 10.17 6.83 14.07
CA LEU A 75 10.03 7.45 15.39
C LEU A 75 10.46 6.50 16.51
N TYR A 76 9.99 5.26 16.46
CA TYR A 76 10.32 4.24 17.47
C TYR A 76 11.82 3.98 17.57
N ILE A 77 12.52 3.86 16.44
CA ILE A 77 13.97 3.64 16.38
C ILE A 77 14.74 4.81 16.99
N VAL A 78 14.29 6.04 16.71
CA VAL A 78 14.89 7.24 17.31
C VAL A 78 14.69 7.17 18.82
N THR A 79 13.46 7.01 19.31
CA THR A 79 13.13 7.01 20.75
C THR A 79 13.83 5.91 21.55
N LEU A 80 13.80 4.65 21.09
CA LEU A 80 14.42 3.52 21.79
C LEU A 80 15.93 3.68 21.98
N ARG A 81 16.60 4.42 21.10
CA ARG A 81 18.06 4.60 21.14
C ARG A 81 18.51 5.85 21.90
N TRP A 82 17.55 6.63 22.44
CA TRP A 82 17.79 7.74 23.38
C TRP A 82 17.57 7.37 24.84
N VAL A 83 16.96 6.20 25.11
CA VAL A 83 16.87 5.56 26.43
C VAL A 83 18.08 4.66 26.61
#